data_AF-A0A353PI93-F1
#
_entry.id   AF-A0A353PI93-F1
#
_cell.length_a   1.000
_cell.length_b   1.000
_cell.length_c   1.000
_cell.angle_alpha   90.00
_cell.angle_beta   90.00
_cell.angle_gamma   90.00
#
_symmetry.space_group_name_H-M   'P 1'
#
loop_
_entity.id
_entity.type
_entity.pdbx_description
1 polymer ?
#
loop_
_entity_poly.entity_id
_entity_poly.type
_entity_poly.pdbx_seq_one_letter_code
_entity_poly.pdbx_strand_id
1 'polypeptide(L)'
;MGKLNTYRPYIILSIFLLIAGILSIVFSAGESRIRIVPPSTFNDGWVLVQGDTEIPLDTLPTMLDIPAGESYTIKNTLTEDFHDINVMMLRTSLQNIKVEVDGSIIYEKTYQAESTLPPYASMWHFIELPAHIGEMEISMTLSSPYKAMSGTVNDVHYGSYASLYTHLFDTYGYRLFVGIFVLIAGLIMMFASLFIKKGEGIRYTYIGLFSTILSFWIIAESRMLQWFTGNEFILGSLAYLS
;
A
#
# COMPACT_ATOMS: atom_id res chain seq x y z
N MET A 1 -8.30 53.51 -6.08
CA MET A 1 -8.67 52.87 -4.78
C MET A 1 -9.11 51.39 -4.87
N GLY A 2 -9.19 50.76 -6.06
CA GLY A 2 -9.73 49.39 -6.18
C GLY A 2 -8.76 48.23 -5.90
N LYS A 3 -7.48 48.32 -6.28
CA LYS A 3 -6.53 47.19 -6.19
C LYS A 3 -6.15 46.82 -4.75
N LEU A 4 -6.04 47.79 -3.84
CA LEU A 4 -5.61 47.54 -2.46
C LEU A 4 -6.66 46.74 -1.67
N ASN A 5 -7.95 46.98 -1.90
CA ASN A 5 -9.03 46.21 -1.25
C ASN A 5 -9.09 44.77 -1.74
N THR A 6 -8.69 44.49 -2.98
CA THR A 6 -8.61 43.12 -3.52
C THR A 6 -7.50 42.30 -2.84
N TYR A 7 -6.36 42.92 -2.49
CA TYR A 7 -5.22 42.19 -1.88
C TYR A 7 -5.24 42.14 -0.36
N ARG A 8 -6.01 43.00 0.31
CA ARG A 8 -6.16 43.05 1.78
C ARG A 8 -6.41 41.69 2.46
N PRO A 9 -7.35 40.83 2.02
CA PRO A 9 -7.59 39.55 2.69
C PRO A 9 -6.37 38.62 2.64
N TYR A 10 -5.63 38.62 1.52
CA TYR A 10 -4.42 37.81 1.37
C TYR A 10 -3.28 38.31 2.27
N ILE A 11 -3.11 39.63 2.39
CA ILE A 11 -2.11 40.24 3.28
C ILE A 11 -2.43 39.91 4.75
N ILE A 12 -3.70 40.01 5.15
CA ILE A 12 -4.14 39.65 6.51
C ILE A 12 -3.89 38.16 6.80
N LEU A 13 -4.23 37.28 5.86
CA LEU A 13 -3.97 35.84 5.97
C LEU A 13 -2.47 35.55 6.07
N SER A 14 -1.64 36.17 5.23
CA SER A 14 -0.18 35.99 5.29
C SER A 14 0.40 36.44 6.63
N ILE A 15 -0.04 37.59 7.17
CA ILE A 15 0.39 38.06 8.49
C ILE A 15 -0.09 37.10 9.59
N PHE A 16 -1.33 36.63 9.52
CA PHE A 16 -1.85 35.66 10.48
C PHE A 16 -1.06 34.35 10.47
N LEU A 17 -0.77 33.78 9.29
CA LEU A 17 0.04 32.57 9.15
C LEU A 17 1.47 32.78 9.66
N LEU A 18 2.05 33.94 9.41
CA LEU A 18 3.39 34.29 9.88
C LEU A 18 3.45 34.44 11.41
N ILE A 19 2.47 35.12 12.01
CA ILE A 19 2.33 35.22 13.47
C ILE A 19 2.08 33.84 14.08
N ALA A 20 1.17 33.04 13.52
CA ALA A 20 0.90 31.68 13.98
C ALA A 20 2.16 30.79 13.90
N GLY A 21 2.95 30.92 12.83
CA GLY A 21 4.23 30.23 12.68
C GLY A 21 5.25 30.64 13.74
N ILE A 22 5.41 31.95 13.99
CA ILE A 22 6.31 32.47 15.03
C ILE A 22 5.85 32.01 16.42
N LEU A 23 4.54 32.10 16.72
CA LEU A 23 3.98 31.62 17.98
C LEU A 23 4.22 30.11 18.15
N SER A 24 4.06 29.31 17.09
CA SER A 24 4.35 27.87 17.14
C SER A 24 5.82 27.57 17.50
N ILE A 25 6.78 28.36 16.97
CA ILE A 25 8.21 28.20 17.29
C ILE A 25 8.51 28.65 18.73
N VAL A 26 8.00 29.82 19.14
CA VAL A 26 8.26 30.42 20.46
C VAL A 26 7.61 29.63 21.59
N PHE A 27 6.40 29.11 21.36
CA PHE A 27 5.61 28.33 22.33
C PHE A 27 5.72 26.82 22.11
N SER A 28 6.75 26.34 21.42
CA SER A 28 7.02 24.90 21.29
C SER A 28 7.41 24.32 22.67
N ALA A 29 6.39 23.98 23.47
CA ALA A 29 6.53 23.38 24.78
C ALA A 29 6.07 21.91 24.69
N GLY A 30 7.05 20.99 24.68
CA GLY A 30 6.82 19.55 24.79
C GLY A 30 6.46 18.83 23.49
N GLU A 31 6.93 17.60 23.35
CA GLU A 31 6.50 16.69 22.28
C GLU A 31 5.10 16.12 22.62
N SER A 32 4.03 16.90 22.43
CA SER A 32 2.65 16.36 22.44
C SER A 32 2.33 15.57 21.16
N ARG A 33 3.35 15.01 20.51
CA ARG A 33 3.19 14.21 19.29
C ARG A 33 2.59 12.88 19.67
N ILE A 34 1.59 12.45 18.91
CA ILE A 34 1.08 11.08 19.00
C ILE A 34 2.26 10.15 18.67
N ARG A 35 2.67 9.32 19.63
CA ARG A 35 3.72 8.33 19.43
C ARG A 35 3.09 7.04 18.95
N ILE A 36 3.36 6.70 17.70
CA ILE A 36 3.02 5.41 17.12
C ILE A 36 4.32 4.62 17.08
N VAL A 37 4.34 3.47 17.77
CA VAL A 37 5.50 2.57 17.74
C VAL A 37 5.61 2.00 16.33
N PRO A 38 6.78 2.04 15.66
CA PRO A 38 6.92 1.48 14.31
C PRO A 38 6.67 -0.03 14.32
N PRO A 39 6.23 -0.63 13.20
CA PRO A 39 6.06 -2.07 13.13
C PRO A 39 7.41 -2.78 13.15
N SER A 40 7.39 -4.02 13.62
CA SER A 40 8.54 -4.93 13.60
C SER A 40 8.52 -5.77 12.32
N THR A 41 9.67 -6.32 11.95
CA THR A 41 9.84 -7.20 10.79
C THR A 41 9.87 -8.67 11.21
N PHE A 42 9.22 -9.54 10.44
CA PHE A 42 9.22 -10.99 10.64
C PHE A 42 9.76 -11.69 9.39
N ASN A 43 10.99 -11.34 9.01
CA ASN A 43 11.60 -11.73 7.74
C ASN A 43 12.64 -12.84 7.85
N ASP A 44 13.10 -13.15 9.06
CA ASP A 44 14.17 -14.11 9.32
C ASP A 44 13.61 -15.41 9.92
N GLY A 45 14.35 -16.52 9.78
CA GLY A 45 13.99 -17.82 10.37
C GLY A 45 12.95 -18.62 9.58
N TRP A 46 12.54 -18.15 8.40
CA TRP A 46 11.62 -18.88 7.54
C TRP A 46 12.29 -20.10 6.89
N VAL A 47 11.54 -21.19 6.77
CA VAL A 47 11.96 -22.39 6.05
C VAL A 47 10.94 -22.73 4.95
N LEU A 48 11.42 -23.19 3.80
CA LEU A 48 10.59 -23.73 2.73
C LEU A 48 10.35 -25.22 2.97
N VAL A 49 9.08 -25.64 2.92
CA VAL A 49 8.67 -27.04 3.06
C VAL A 49 8.62 -27.70 1.69
N GLN A 50 9.50 -28.69 1.47
CA GLN A 50 9.51 -29.55 0.27
C GLN A 50 9.41 -31.03 0.68
N GLY A 51 8.19 -31.57 0.66
CA GLY A 51 7.93 -32.91 1.18
C GLY A 51 8.25 -32.98 2.67
N ASP A 52 9.15 -33.89 3.06
CA ASP A 52 9.62 -34.05 4.44
C ASP A 52 10.88 -33.22 4.76
N THR A 53 11.35 -32.39 3.83
CA THR A 53 12.56 -31.57 4.02
C THR A 53 12.21 -30.12 4.23
N GLU A 54 12.87 -29.50 5.21
CA GLU A 54 12.83 -28.06 5.46
C GLU A 54 14.13 -27.41 4.98
N ILE A 55 13.99 -26.44 4.09
CA ILE A 55 15.11 -25.71 3.50
C ILE A 55 15.12 -24.30 4.09
N PRO A 56 16.14 -23.92 4.87
CA PRO A 56 16.25 -22.56 5.41
C PRO A 56 16.27 -21.51 4.30
N LEU A 57 15.55 -20.42 4.52
CA LEU A 57 15.59 -19.23 3.69
C LEU A 57 16.50 -18.19 4.36
N ASP A 58 17.24 -17.42 3.56
CA ASP A 58 18.15 -16.40 4.08
C ASP A 58 17.38 -15.31 4.85
N THR A 59 16.57 -14.53 4.13
CA THR A 59 15.68 -13.51 4.69
C THR A 59 14.60 -13.15 3.66
N LEU A 60 13.45 -12.67 4.12
CA LEU A 60 12.41 -12.11 3.25
C LEU A 60 12.68 -10.62 2.96
N PRO A 61 12.35 -10.11 1.77
CA PRO A 61 11.71 -10.80 0.65
C PRO A 61 12.68 -11.72 -0.12
N THR A 62 12.15 -12.78 -0.72
CA THR A 62 12.92 -13.72 -1.55
C THR A 62 12.15 -14.20 -2.77
N MET A 63 12.87 -14.80 -3.72
CA MET A 63 12.31 -15.38 -4.94
C MET A 63 12.74 -16.85 -5.05
N LEU A 64 11.78 -17.75 -4.89
CA LEU A 64 11.97 -19.19 -4.99
C LEU A 64 11.81 -19.65 -6.45
N ASP A 65 12.55 -20.68 -6.86
CA ASP A 65 12.38 -21.30 -8.18
C ASP A 65 11.19 -22.27 -8.17
N ILE A 66 9.97 -21.72 -8.28
CA ILE A 66 8.72 -22.47 -8.27
C ILE A 66 7.99 -22.30 -9.61
N PRO A 67 7.63 -23.38 -10.30
CA PRO A 67 6.85 -23.31 -11.54
C PRO A 67 5.51 -22.56 -11.35
N ALA A 68 5.07 -21.86 -12.40
CA ALA A 68 3.79 -21.15 -12.37
C ALA A 68 2.62 -22.10 -12.13
N GLY A 69 1.72 -21.72 -11.22
CA GLY A 69 0.55 -22.50 -10.82
C GLY A 69 0.82 -23.49 -9.69
N GLU A 70 2.07 -23.78 -9.36
CA GLU A 70 2.40 -24.63 -8.22
C GLU A 70 2.28 -23.86 -6.90
N SER A 71 1.80 -24.57 -5.88
CA SER A 71 1.72 -24.04 -4.52
C SER A 71 2.97 -24.42 -3.75
N TYR A 72 3.44 -23.51 -2.91
CA TYR A 72 4.59 -23.72 -2.05
C TYR A 72 4.29 -23.17 -0.65
N THR A 73 4.84 -23.81 0.38
CA THR A 73 4.58 -23.47 1.77
C THR A 73 5.88 -23.11 2.46
N ILE A 74 5.90 -21.96 3.12
CA ILE A 74 6.97 -21.58 4.04
C ILE A 74 6.45 -21.61 5.47
N LYS A 75 7.32 -21.91 6.42
CA LYS A 75 7.00 -22.02 7.85
C LYS A 75 7.96 -21.20 8.70
N ASN A 76 7.48 -20.77 9.84
CA ASN A 76 8.27 -20.15 10.90
C ASN A 76 7.57 -20.40 12.25
N THR A 77 8.21 -20.00 13.34
CA THR A 77 7.65 -20.08 14.69
C THR A 77 7.31 -18.69 15.18
N LEU A 78 6.09 -18.49 15.67
CA LEU A 78 5.72 -17.28 16.37
C LEU A 78 6.37 -17.29 17.76
N THR A 79 7.06 -16.22 18.13
CA THR A 79 7.75 -16.07 19.41
C THR A 79 6.91 -15.24 20.40
N GLU A 80 7.40 -15.06 21.63
CA GLU A 80 6.75 -14.18 22.63
C GLU A 80 6.58 -12.73 22.16
N ASP A 81 7.34 -12.27 21.16
CA ASP A 81 7.19 -10.93 20.57
C ASP A 81 5.79 -10.68 19.99
N PHE A 82 5.05 -11.75 19.69
CA PHE A 82 3.69 -11.71 19.18
C PHE A 82 2.61 -11.67 20.27
N HIS A 83 2.97 -11.74 21.56
CA HIS A 83 2.00 -11.83 22.66
C HIS A 83 1.04 -10.64 22.73
N ASP A 84 1.57 -9.43 22.53
CA ASP A 84 0.82 -8.17 22.55
C ASP A 84 0.45 -7.67 21.13
N ILE A 85 0.85 -8.42 20.09
CA ILE A 85 0.71 -8.01 18.70
C ILE A 85 -0.24 -8.94 17.98
N ASN A 86 -1.34 -8.37 17.49
CA ASN A 86 -2.43 -9.16 16.94
C ASN A 86 -2.50 -9.10 15.41
N VAL A 87 -1.59 -8.40 14.71
CA VAL A 87 -1.70 -8.21 13.26
C VAL A 87 -0.37 -8.40 12.56
N MET A 88 -0.37 -9.32 11.59
CA MET A 88 0.68 -9.51 10.60
C MET A 88 0.26 -8.86 9.28
N MET A 89 1.19 -8.21 8.59
CA MET A 89 0.99 -7.58 7.30
C MET A 89 2.00 -8.09 6.29
N LEU A 90 1.50 -8.48 5.12
CA LEU A 90 2.34 -8.74 3.95
C LEU A 90 1.61 -8.38 2.66
N ARG A 91 2.37 -8.26 1.58
CA ARG A 91 1.82 -8.05 0.24
C ARG A 91 1.92 -9.32 -0.58
N THR A 92 0.86 -9.71 -1.27
CA THR A 92 0.93 -10.71 -2.34
C THR A 92 1.23 -10.07 -3.69
N SER A 93 1.91 -10.81 -4.56
CA SER A 93 2.22 -10.40 -5.93
C SER A 93 1.40 -11.22 -6.91
N LEU A 94 0.14 -10.85 -7.19
CA LEU A 94 -0.79 -11.65 -8.02
C LEU A 94 -0.84 -13.13 -7.58
N GLN A 95 -0.99 -13.36 -6.28
CA GLN A 95 -0.92 -14.68 -5.66
C GLN A 95 -2.16 -14.98 -4.83
N ASN A 96 -2.47 -16.27 -4.74
CA ASN A 96 -3.28 -16.81 -3.66
C ASN A 96 -2.40 -16.95 -2.42
N ILE A 97 -3.00 -16.77 -1.25
CA ILE A 97 -2.34 -16.93 0.04
C ILE A 97 -3.28 -17.65 1.00
N LYS A 98 -2.74 -18.62 1.74
CA LYS A 98 -3.39 -19.26 2.88
C LYS A 98 -2.41 -19.24 4.05
N VAL A 99 -2.86 -18.82 5.21
CA VAL A 99 -2.06 -18.75 6.43
C VAL A 99 -2.69 -19.61 7.51
N GLU A 100 -1.89 -20.48 8.09
CA GLU A 100 -2.28 -21.42 9.14
C GLU A 100 -1.40 -21.19 10.37
N VAL A 101 -1.98 -21.35 11.56
CA VAL A 101 -1.27 -21.38 12.84
C VAL A 101 -1.61 -22.70 13.54
N ASP A 102 -0.60 -23.49 13.88
CA ASP A 102 -0.72 -24.86 14.41
C ASP A 102 -1.72 -25.72 13.59
N GLY A 103 -1.65 -25.59 12.26
CA GLY A 103 -2.51 -26.31 11.31
C GLY A 103 -3.95 -25.79 11.20
N SER A 104 -4.33 -24.75 11.95
CA SER A 104 -5.64 -24.09 11.82
C SER A 104 -5.55 -22.90 10.87
N ILE A 105 -6.39 -22.88 9.83
CA ILE A 105 -6.46 -21.74 8.88
C ILE A 105 -6.98 -20.51 9.62
N ILE A 106 -6.16 -19.46 9.68
CA ILE A 106 -6.54 -18.16 10.25
C ILE A 106 -6.86 -17.13 9.17
N TYR A 107 -6.34 -17.31 7.96
CA TYR A 107 -6.57 -16.42 6.83
C TYR A 107 -6.44 -17.14 5.51
N GLU A 108 -7.32 -16.83 4.56
CA GLU A 108 -7.23 -17.35 3.20
C GLU A 108 -7.72 -16.31 2.20
N LYS A 109 -6.97 -16.15 1.11
CA LYS A 109 -7.36 -15.39 -0.06
C LYS A 109 -6.95 -16.15 -1.32
N THR A 110 -7.96 -16.63 -2.04
CA THR A 110 -7.79 -17.40 -3.28
C THR A 110 -8.60 -16.77 -4.41
N TYR A 111 -7.98 -16.63 -5.58
CA TYR A 111 -8.58 -16.18 -6.83
C TYR A 111 -8.85 -17.41 -7.71
N GLN A 112 -10.11 -17.80 -7.87
CA GLN A 112 -10.46 -18.95 -8.71
C GLN A 112 -10.41 -18.57 -10.20
N ALA A 113 -9.61 -19.31 -10.98
CA ALA A 113 -9.42 -19.07 -12.42
C ALA A 113 -10.69 -19.25 -13.27
N GLU A 114 -11.69 -19.99 -12.79
CA GLU A 114 -12.91 -20.35 -13.55
C GLU A 114 -14.15 -19.51 -13.22
N SER A 115 -14.00 -18.47 -12.41
CA SER A 115 -15.15 -17.73 -11.87
C SER A 115 -15.24 -16.31 -12.41
N THR A 116 -16.42 -15.71 -12.31
CA THR A 116 -16.69 -14.27 -12.52
C THR A 116 -16.05 -13.38 -11.43
N LEU A 117 -15.08 -13.90 -10.67
CA LEU A 117 -14.39 -13.18 -9.60
C LEU A 117 -13.52 -12.06 -10.16
N PRO A 118 -13.22 -11.03 -9.34
CA PRO A 118 -12.30 -9.97 -9.70
C PRO A 118 -10.94 -10.52 -10.15
N PRO A 119 -10.26 -9.82 -11.08
CA PRO A 119 -8.95 -10.22 -11.57
C PRO A 119 -7.94 -10.38 -10.42
N TYR A 120 -6.94 -11.24 -10.63
CA TYR A 120 -5.79 -11.29 -9.73
C TYR A 120 -5.24 -9.88 -9.51
N ALA A 121 -5.07 -9.52 -8.25
CA ALA A 121 -4.51 -8.24 -7.85
C ALA A 121 -3.43 -8.45 -6.81
N SER A 122 -2.30 -7.76 -6.97
CA SER A 122 -1.32 -7.64 -5.90
C SER A 122 -1.92 -6.81 -4.79
N MET A 123 -1.98 -7.35 -3.57
CA MET A 123 -2.70 -6.70 -2.48
C MET A 123 -2.03 -6.89 -1.12
N TRP A 124 -2.18 -5.91 -0.25
CA TRP A 124 -1.84 -5.98 1.16
C TRP A 124 -2.88 -6.82 1.89
N HIS A 125 -2.39 -7.70 2.76
CA HIS A 125 -3.18 -8.51 3.67
C HIS A 125 -2.83 -8.08 5.08
N PHE A 126 -3.86 -7.88 5.90
CA PHE A 126 -3.74 -7.68 7.34
C PHE A 126 -4.38 -8.91 7.99
N ILE A 127 -3.55 -9.71 8.63
CA ILE A 127 -3.89 -11.03 9.14
C ILE A 127 -3.92 -10.93 10.65
N GLU A 128 -5.11 -11.09 11.23
CA GLU A 128 -5.26 -11.15 12.68
C GLU A 128 -4.69 -12.47 13.19
N LEU A 129 -3.75 -12.38 14.11
CA LEU A 129 -3.16 -13.55 14.75
C LEU A 129 -4.00 -13.93 16.00
N PRO A 130 -4.09 -15.22 16.35
CA PRO A 130 -4.82 -15.67 17.54
C PRO A 130 -4.29 -15.00 18.82
N ALA A 131 -5.15 -14.78 19.82
CA ALA A 131 -4.69 -14.31 21.13
C ALA A 131 -3.90 -15.41 21.86
N HIS A 132 -2.93 -15.02 22.70
CA HIS A 132 -2.07 -15.92 23.49
C HIS A 132 -1.11 -16.77 22.66
N ILE A 133 -0.36 -16.09 21.80
CA ILE A 133 0.67 -16.69 20.96
C ILE A 133 1.85 -17.11 21.84
N GLY A 134 2.10 -18.41 21.89
CA GLY A 134 3.33 -19.00 22.42
C GLY A 134 4.23 -19.45 21.27
N GLU A 135 5.11 -20.43 21.49
CA GLU A 135 5.89 -21.12 20.45
C GLU A 135 4.98 -21.95 19.51
N MET A 136 4.18 -21.26 18.69
CA MET A 136 3.24 -21.83 17.73
C MET A 136 3.85 -21.81 16.32
N GLU A 137 3.58 -22.84 15.53
CA GLU A 137 4.01 -22.88 14.13
C GLU A 137 3.07 -22.01 13.28
N ILE A 138 3.62 -21.11 12.48
CA ILE A 138 2.89 -20.40 11.42
C ILE A 138 3.36 -20.90 10.06
N SER A 139 2.42 -21.18 9.16
CA SER A 139 2.70 -21.54 7.78
C SER A 139 1.99 -20.59 6.81
N MET A 140 2.66 -20.28 5.70
CA MET A 140 2.09 -19.51 4.60
C MET A 140 2.21 -20.32 3.31
N THR A 141 1.08 -20.72 2.75
CA THR A 141 0.99 -21.35 1.43
C THR A 141 0.65 -20.31 0.38
N LEU A 142 1.49 -20.19 -0.64
CA LEU A 142 1.37 -19.21 -1.72
C LEU A 142 1.29 -19.92 -3.07
N SER A 143 0.55 -19.36 -4.02
CA SER A 143 0.57 -19.82 -5.42
C SER A 143 0.25 -18.68 -6.37
N SER A 144 0.91 -18.64 -7.54
CA SER A 144 0.59 -17.68 -8.60
C SER A 144 0.48 -18.40 -9.94
N PRO A 145 -0.54 -18.14 -10.76
CA PRO A 145 -0.57 -18.61 -12.14
C PRO A 145 0.41 -17.85 -13.05
N TYR A 146 1.01 -16.75 -12.57
CA TYR A 146 1.91 -15.92 -13.35
C TYR A 146 3.38 -16.30 -13.11
N LYS A 147 4.07 -16.75 -14.17
CA LYS A 147 5.49 -17.12 -14.10
C LYS A 147 6.39 -16.05 -13.49
N ALA A 148 6.11 -14.76 -13.75
CA ALA A 148 6.90 -13.66 -13.23
C ALA A 148 6.72 -13.43 -11.72
N MET A 149 5.67 -13.97 -11.11
CA MET A 149 5.35 -13.79 -9.69
C MET A 149 5.34 -15.11 -8.90
N SER A 150 5.52 -16.24 -9.58
CA SER A 150 5.61 -17.54 -8.94
C SER A 150 6.87 -17.62 -8.08
N GLY A 151 6.77 -18.14 -6.87
CA GLY A 151 7.87 -18.20 -5.92
C GLY A 151 8.23 -16.88 -5.22
N THR A 152 7.56 -15.76 -5.53
CA THR A 152 7.79 -14.49 -4.83
C THR A 152 7.23 -14.53 -3.41
N VAL A 153 8.08 -14.35 -2.40
CA VAL A 153 7.67 -14.12 -1.02
C VAL A 153 8.11 -12.72 -0.62
N ASN A 154 7.14 -11.84 -0.34
CA ASN A 154 7.45 -10.47 0.08
C ASN A 154 7.77 -10.41 1.59
N ASP A 155 8.24 -9.23 2.00
CA ASP A 155 8.47 -8.85 3.38
C ASP A 155 7.20 -8.94 4.25
N VAL A 156 7.39 -9.39 5.48
CA VAL A 156 6.37 -9.55 6.50
C VAL A 156 6.66 -8.58 7.65
N HIS A 157 5.64 -7.81 8.02
CA HIS A 157 5.68 -6.90 9.14
C HIS A 157 4.62 -7.30 10.16
N TYR A 158 4.81 -6.95 11.43
CA TYR A 158 3.80 -7.14 12.45
C TYR A 158 3.76 -5.95 13.41
N GLY A 159 2.58 -5.68 13.94
CA GLY A 159 2.35 -4.59 14.88
C GLY A 159 0.87 -4.26 15.04
N SER A 160 0.59 -3.10 15.62
CA SER A 160 -0.77 -2.55 15.62
C SER A 160 -1.21 -2.14 14.21
N TYR A 161 -2.52 -2.08 13.96
CA TYR A 161 -3.03 -1.50 12.70
C TYR A 161 -2.47 -0.10 12.44
N ALA A 162 -2.41 0.76 13.47
CA ALA A 162 -1.89 2.11 13.34
C ALA A 162 -0.44 2.12 12.85
N SER A 163 0.42 1.29 13.44
CA SER A 163 1.85 1.21 13.08
C SER A 163 2.07 0.69 11.67
N LEU A 164 1.31 -0.34 11.28
CA LEU A 164 1.37 -0.92 9.94
C LEU A 164 0.88 0.08 8.88
N TYR A 165 -0.23 0.77 9.14
CA TYR A 165 -0.75 1.80 8.24
C TYR A 165 0.19 3.01 8.12
N THR A 166 0.80 3.47 9.22
CA THR A 166 1.81 4.53 9.14
C THR A 166 3.02 4.09 8.32
N HIS A 167 3.48 2.85 8.48
CA HIS A 167 4.57 2.31 7.69
C HIS A 167 4.25 2.27 6.19
N LEU A 168 3.03 1.87 5.81
CA LEU A 168 2.59 1.92 4.41
C LEU A 168 2.59 3.36 3.87
N PHE A 169 2.09 4.33 4.63
CA PHE A 169 2.10 5.72 4.22
C PHE A 169 3.49 6.31 4.09
N ASP A 170 4.37 6.04 5.05
CA ASP A 170 5.75 6.54 5.02
C ASP A 170 6.53 5.96 3.83
N THR A 171 6.26 4.70 3.49
CA THR A 171 6.95 4.00 2.40
C THR A 171 6.39 4.31 1.01
N TYR A 172 5.06 4.37 0.87
CA TYR A 172 4.39 4.41 -0.43
C TYR A 172 3.53 5.67 -0.66
N GLY A 173 3.24 6.44 0.40
CA GLY A 173 2.37 7.61 0.34
C GLY A 173 2.88 8.72 -0.60
N TYR A 174 4.19 8.86 -0.77
CA TYR A 174 4.75 9.83 -1.71
C TYR A 174 4.33 9.56 -3.17
N ARG A 175 4.29 8.28 -3.60
CA ARG A 175 3.87 7.91 -4.96
C ARG A 175 2.41 8.27 -5.19
N LEU A 176 1.57 7.98 -4.20
CA LEU A 176 0.15 8.37 -4.21
C LEU A 176 -0.01 9.89 -4.30
N PHE A 177 0.74 10.64 -3.50
CA PHE A 177 0.70 12.11 -3.52
C PHE A 177 1.06 12.67 -4.89
N VAL A 178 2.13 12.16 -5.52
CA VAL A 178 2.51 12.53 -6.89
C VAL A 178 1.38 12.22 -7.88
N GLY A 179 0.78 11.02 -7.79
CA GLY A 179 -0.36 10.64 -8.63
C GLY A 179 -1.54 11.62 -8.50
N ILE A 180 -1.96 11.93 -7.27
CA ILE A 180 -3.04 12.90 -6.99
C ILE A 180 -2.68 14.30 -7.51
N PHE A 181 -1.44 14.74 -7.35
CA PHE A 181 -0.99 16.03 -7.84
C PHE A 181 -1.07 16.12 -9.37
N VAL A 182 -0.61 15.08 -10.08
CA VAL A 182 -0.70 15.00 -11.55
C VAL A 182 -2.17 14.95 -12.00
N LEU A 183 -3.03 14.24 -11.28
CA LEU A 183 -4.47 14.19 -11.56
C LEU A 183 -5.09 15.59 -11.49
N ILE A 184 -4.85 16.32 -10.39
CA ILE A 184 -5.37 17.68 -10.20
C ILE A 184 -4.84 18.62 -11.29
N ALA A 185 -3.55 18.56 -11.61
CA ALA A 185 -2.96 19.37 -12.68
C ALA A 185 -3.58 19.06 -14.05
N GLY A 186 -3.81 17.77 -14.36
CA GLY A 186 -4.47 17.33 -15.58
C GLY A 186 -5.90 17.86 -15.70
N LEU A 187 -6.69 17.73 -14.64
CA LEU A 187 -8.05 18.23 -14.57
C LEU A 187 -8.12 19.76 -14.69
N ILE A 188 -7.20 20.49 -14.04
CA ILE A 188 -7.09 21.95 -14.17
C ILE A 188 -6.79 22.34 -15.63
N MET A 189 -5.87 21.65 -16.31
CA MET A 189 -5.55 21.91 -17.72
C MET A 189 -6.75 21.66 -18.64
N MET A 190 -7.49 20.58 -18.41
CA MET A 190 -8.73 20.29 -19.15
C MET A 190 -9.81 21.34 -18.89
N PHE A 191 -9.98 21.76 -17.64
CA PHE A 191 -10.99 22.77 -17.29
C PHE A 191 -10.63 24.15 -17.85
N ALA A 192 -9.36 24.55 -17.75
CA ALA A 192 -8.85 25.81 -18.29
C ALA A 192 -9.03 25.89 -19.81
N SER A 193 -8.94 24.76 -20.53
CA SER A 193 -9.06 24.74 -21.99
C SER A 193 -10.44 25.19 -22.49
N LEU A 194 -11.49 25.05 -21.67
CA LEU A 194 -12.84 25.51 -21.98
C LEU A 194 -12.95 27.03 -22.10
N PHE A 195 -12.02 27.77 -21.48
CA PHE A 195 -12.00 29.25 -21.47
C PHE A 195 -11.01 29.84 -22.49
N ILE A 196 -10.25 29.01 -23.21
CA ILE A 196 -9.26 29.44 -24.21
C ILE A 196 -9.93 29.53 -25.60
N LYS A 197 -9.47 30.46 -26.44
CA LYS A 197 -9.99 30.66 -27.80
C LYS A 197 -9.97 29.35 -28.60
N LYS A 198 -11.03 29.13 -29.38
CA LYS A 198 -11.22 27.97 -30.27
C LYS A 198 -9.99 27.79 -31.17
N GLY A 199 -9.26 26.68 -31.00
CA GLY A 199 -8.05 26.34 -31.77
C GLY A 199 -6.83 26.06 -30.88
N GLU A 200 -6.60 26.86 -29.84
CA GLU A 200 -5.48 26.65 -28.90
C GLU A 200 -5.88 25.74 -27.72
N GLY A 201 -7.14 25.81 -27.29
CA GLY A 201 -7.67 24.99 -26.19
C GLY A 201 -7.54 23.48 -26.41
N ILE A 202 -7.61 23.00 -27.66
CA ILE A 202 -7.56 21.56 -27.94
C ILE A 202 -6.24 20.90 -27.50
N ARG A 203 -5.11 21.63 -27.59
CA ARG A 203 -3.79 21.14 -27.16
C ARG A 203 -3.76 20.93 -25.65
N TYR A 204 -4.30 21.88 -24.89
CA TYR A 204 -4.42 21.78 -23.44
C TYR A 204 -5.37 20.66 -23.01
N THR A 205 -6.46 20.43 -23.76
CA THR A 205 -7.35 19.28 -23.52
C THR A 205 -6.60 17.96 -23.65
N TYR A 206 -5.78 17.78 -24.70
CA TYR A 206 -5.01 16.54 -24.87
C TYR A 206 -3.92 16.35 -23.81
N ILE A 207 -3.20 17.42 -23.43
CA ILE A 207 -2.21 17.35 -22.35
C ILE A 207 -2.89 17.02 -21.02
N GLY A 208 -4.02 17.65 -20.72
CA GLY A 208 -4.78 17.40 -19.52
C GLY A 208 -5.36 15.98 -19.47
N LEU A 209 -5.87 15.48 -20.60
CA LEU A 209 -6.36 14.10 -20.72
C LEU A 209 -5.24 13.08 -20.51
N PHE A 210 -4.10 13.28 -21.18
CA PHE A 210 -2.92 12.43 -21.01
C PHE A 210 -2.45 12.43 -19.55
N SER A 211 -2.36 13.61 -18.93
CA SER A 211 -1.95 13.74 -17.52
C SER A 211 -2.95 13.03 -16.58
N THR A 212 -4.24 13.08 -16.89
CA THR A 212 -5.29 12.39 -16.13
C THR A 212 -5.14 10.87 -16.23
N ILE A 213 -4.93 10.32 -17.44
CA ILE A 213 -4.70 8.88 -17.63
C ILE A 213 -3.43 8.43 -16.91
N LEU A 214 -2.32 9.15 -17.12
CA LEU A 214 -1.04 8.89 -16.46
C LEU A 214 -1.17 8.92 -14.93
N SER A 215 -1.97 9.85 -14.39
CA SER A 215 -2.18 9.94 -12.94
C SER A 215 -2.90 8.71 -12.38
N PHE A 216 -3.87 8.14 -13.10
CA PHE A 216 -4.52 6.91 -12.68
C PHE A 216 -3.55 5.72 -12.66
N TRP A 217 -2.66 5.65 -13.65
CA TRP A 217 -1.59 4.65 -13.67
C TRP A 217 -0.65 4.79 -12.46
N ILE A 218 -0.19 6.01 -12.17
CA ILE A 218 0.66 6.30 -10.99
C ILE A 218 -0.06 5.92 -9.69
N ILE A 219 -1.35 6.26 -9.56
CA ILE A 219 -2.15 5.94 -8.38
C ILE A 219 -2.33 4.43 -8.24
N ALA A 220 -2.58 3.70 -9.33
CA ALA A 220 -2.70 2.25 -9.32
C ALA A 220 -1.39 1.57 -8.88
N GLU A 221 -0.26 2.04 -9.39
CA GLU A 221 1.07 1.48 -9.08
C GLU A 221 1.66 2.01 -7.76
N SER A 222 0.94 2.89 -7.06
CA SER A 222 1.37 3.42 -5.76
C SER A 222 1.39 2.39 -4.64
N ARG A 223 0.73 1.22 -4.83
CA ARG A 223 0.45 0.22 -3.78
C ARG A 223 -0.42 0.73 -2.62
N MET A 224 -0.98 1.94 -2.74
CA MET A 224 -1.82 2.58 -1.72
C MET A 224 -3.30 2.61 -2.08
N LEU A 225 -3.69 2.12 -3.26
CA LEU A 225 -5.06 2.20 -3.74
C LEU A 225 -6.06 1.48 -2.79
N GLN A 226 -5.63 0.41 -2.12
CA GLN A 226 -6.41 -0.30 -1.09
C GLN A 226 -6.87 0.58 0.06
N TRP A 227 -6.14 1.66 0.33
CA TRP A 227 -6.52 2.64 1.35
C TRP A 227 -7.87 3.30 1.03
N PHE A 228 -8.14 3.56 -0.25
CA PHE A 228 -9.36 4.24 -0.70
C PHE A 228 -10.43 3.27 -1.16
N THR A 229 -10.02 2.16 -1.75
CA THR A 229 -10.92 1.16 -2.33
C THR A 229 -10.49 -0.24 -1.91
N GLY A 230 -11.31 -0.87 -1.07
CA GLY A 230 -11.22 -2.31 -0.81
C GLY A 230 -11.75 -3.16 -1.97
N ASN A 231 -12.12 -2.55 -3.10
CA ASN A 231 -12.66 -3.26 -4.26
C ASN A 231 -11.54 -3.83 -5.13
N GLU A 232 -11.39 -5.15 -5.10
CA GLU A 232 -10.42 -5.94 -5.85
C GLU A 232 -10.50 -5.74 -7.37
N PHE A 233 -11.70 -5.53 -7.90
CA PHE A 233 -11.86 -5.25 -9.33
C PHE A 233 -11.15 -3.95 -9.70
N ILE A 234 -11.32 -2.89 -8.90
CA ILE A 234 -10.64 -1.60 -9.15
C ILE A 234 -9.13 -1.75 -8.94
N LEU A 235 -8.71 -2.48 -7.91
CA LEU A 235 -7.29 -2.72 -7.62
C LEU A 235 -6.57 -3.41 -8.77
N GLY A 236 -7.16 -4.46 -9.33
CA GLY A 236 -6.59 -5.18 -10.47
C GLY A 236 -6.76 -4.40 -11.77
N SER A 237 -7.98 -3.96 -12.10
CA SER A 237 -8.28 -3.40 -13.43
C SER A 237 -7.68 -2.02 -13.66
N LEU A 238 -7.56 -1.16 -12.65
CA LEU A 238 -7.12 0.22 -12.87
C LEU A 238 -5.71 0.27 -13.45
N ALA A 239 -4.80 -0.57 -12.96
CA ALA A 239 -3.44 -0.67 -13.48
C ALA A 239 -3.38 -1.18 -14.92
N TYR A 240 -4.33 -2.01 -15.35
CA TYR A 240 -4.38 -2.54 -16.72
C TYR A 240 -5.08 -1.59 -17.70
N LEU A 241 -5.97 -0.71 -17.22
CA LEU A 241 -6.80 0.16 -18.05
C LEU A 241 -6.22 1.57 -18.24
N SER A 242 -5.38 2.02 -17.32
CA SER A 242 -4.69 3.33 -17.38
C SER A 242 -3.42 3.27 -18.21
#